data_AF-A0A6V8EW89-F1
#
_entry.id   AF-A0A6V8EW89-F1
#
_cell.length_a   1.000
_cell.length_b   1.000
_cell.length_c   1.000
_cell.angle_alpha   90.00
_cell.angle_beta   90.00
_cell.angle_gamma   90.00
#
_symmetry.space_group_name_H-M   'P 1'
#
loop_
_entity.id
_entity.type
_entity.pdbx_description
1 polymer ?
#
loop_
_entity_poly.entity_id
_entity_poly.type
_entity_poly.pdbx_seq_one_letter_code
_entity_poly.pdbx_strand_id
1 'polypeptide(L)'
;MAHEGDCFLVPGPVRMSDACLQAMATPVMTARGTEFRDVMADLNAGLRTAFNLTPSSRQRGTESWAGEDDYKVLAVSGSGTAAMEMVIANRFRPNDRVLVPTNGKFGERVADICKQYCQVKHIAYDWGRSFDIMELEEQLGRGTFEALLICH
;
A
#
# COMPACT_ATOMS: atom_id res chain seq x y z
N MET A 1 29.56 20.34 -0.21
CA MET A 1 28.56 21.09 0.57
C MET A 1 27.23 20.82 -0.09
N ALA A 2 26.46 19.88 0.42
CA ALA A 2 25.30 19.38 -0.31
C ALA A 2 24.06 19.43 0.59
N HIS A 3 23.19 20.40 0.27
CA HIS A 3 21.79 20.43 0.70
C HIS A 3 21.52 20.63 2.20
N GLU A 4 22.39 21.29 2.97
CA GLU A 4 22.02 21.80 4.31
C GLU A 4 21.07 22.99 4.15
N GLY A 5 19.75 22.74 4.24
CA GLY A 5 18.72 23.79 4.28
C GLY A 5 17.65 23.77 3.19
N ASP A 6 17.80 22.99 2.09
CA ASP A 6 16.77 23.00 1.03
C ASP A 6 15.47 22.33 1.50
N CYS A 7 14.32 22.97 1.31
CA CYS A 7 13.01 22.36 1.60
C CYS A 7 12.43 21.71 0.34
N PHE A 8 12.00 20.45 0.42
CA PHE A 8 11.33 19.76 -0.69
C PHE A 8 9.84 20.11 -0.66
N LEU A 9 9.44 21.12 -1.43
CA LEU A 9 8.03 21.50 -1.62
C LEU A 9 7.41 20.75 -2.82
N VAL A 10 7.58 19.43 -2.82
CA VAL A 10 7.05 18.52 -3.85
C VAL A 10 6.21 17.44 -3.16
N PRO A 11 5.25 16.81 -3.85
CA PRO A 11 4.42 15.75 -3.27
C PRO A 11 5.20 14.48 -2.89
N GLY A 12 6.45 14.37 -3.35
CA GLY A 12 7.36 13.28 -3.00
C GLY A 12 8.49 13.14 -4.02
N PRO A 13 9.63 12.52 -3.65
CA PRO A 13 9.99 12.11 -2.29
C PRO A 13 10.21 13.32 -1.36
N VAL A 14 10.16 13.09 -0.05
CA VAL A 14 10.50 14.09 0.98
C VAL A 14 11.86 13.80 1.58
N ARG A 15 12.43 14.76 2.32
CA ARG A 15 13.68 14.51 3.05
C ARG A 15 13.49 13.44 4.11
N MET A 16 14.45 12.52 4.15
CA MET A 16 14.57 11.55 5.22
C MET A 16 15.13 12.20 6.48
N SER A 17 14.75 11.71 7.65
CA SER A 17 15.35 12.13 8.92
C SER A 17 16.79 11.65 9.03
N ASP A 18 17.60 12.32 9.85
CA ASP A 18 18.98 11.90 10.12
C ASP A 18 19.04 10.45 10.61
N ALA A 19 18.11 10.03 11.48
CA ALA A 19 18.01 8.66 11.94
C ALA A 19 17.84 7.64 10.79
N CYS A 20 17.03 7.98 9.78
CA CYS A 20 16.84 7.13 8.59
C CYS A 20 18.10 7.10 7.71
N LEU A 21 18.73 8.26 7.49
CA LEU A 21 19.97 8.36 6.72
C LEU A 21 21.12 7.57 7.38
N GLN A 22 21.26 7.67 8.70
CA GLN A 22 22.25 6.89 9.45
C GLN A 22 21.96 5.39 9.39
N ALA A 23 20.69 4.97 9.50
CA ALA A 23 20.32 3.56 9.38
C ALA A 23 20.69 2.99 8.00
N MET A 24 20.46 3.74 6.91
CA MET A 24 20.85 3.32 5.56
C MET A 24 22.36 3.21 5.34
N ALA A 25 23.18 3.88 6.15
CA ALA A 25 24.64 3.79 6.10
C ALA A 25 25.21 2.55 6.82
N THR A 26 24.36 1.76 7.48
CA THR A 26 24.76 0.56 8.22
C THR A 26 25.22 -0.55 7.26
N PRO A 27 26.28 -1.33 7.58
CA PRO A 27 26.69 -2.47 6.77
C PRO A 27 25.56 -3.49 6.56
N VAL A 28 25.56 -4.15 5.40
CA VAL A 28 24.53 -5.14 5.07
C VAL A 28 24.53 -6.32 6.05
N MET A 29 23.34 -6.72 6.47
CA MET A 29 23.11 -7.91 7.29
C MET A 29 22.65 -9.09 6.44
N THR A 30 22.83 -10.31 6.96
CA THR A 30 22.31 -11.51 6.30
C THR A 30 20.79 -11.59 6.43
N ALA A 31 20.08 -11.72 5.31
CA ALA A 31 18.62 -11.83 5.26
C ALA A 31 18.06 -13.09 5.98
N ARG A 32 18.93 -14.02 6.39
CA ARG A 32 18.54 -15.23 7.14
C ARG A 32 19.03 -15.22 8.59
N GLY A 33 19.78 -14.20 9.01
CA GLY A 33 20.34 -14.09 10.36
C GLY A 33 19.30 -13.70 11.40
N THR A 34 19.66 -13.86 12.68
CA THR A 34 18.80 -13.48 13.81
C THR A 34 18.53 -11.99 13.86
N GLU A 35 19.54 -11.18 13.54
CA GLU A 35 19.43 -9.71 13.49
C GLU A 35 18.35 -9.26 12.51
N PHE A 36 18.35 -9.78 11.28
CA PHE A 36 17.32 -9.46 10.30
C PHE A 36 15.91 -9.88 10.78
N ARG A 37 15.80 -11.02 11.48
CA ARG A 37 14.51 -11.47 12.04
C ARG A 37 14.02 -10.57 13.17
N ASP A 38 14.92 -10.02 13.97
CA ASP A 38 14.58 -9.01 14.99
C ASP A 38 14.05 -7.74 14.32
N VAL A 39 14.77 -7.23 13.31
CA VAL A 39 14.34 -6.05 12.53
C VAL A 39 12.99 -6.26 11.86
N MET A 40 12.76 -7.44 11.27
CA MET A 40 11.48 -7.76 10.63
C MET A 40 10.34 -7.85 11.65
N ALA A 41 10.58 -8.40 12.85
CA ALA A 41 9.55 -8.47 13.88
C ALA A 41 9.15 -7.06 14.36
N ASP A 42 10.13 -6.17 14.51
CA ASP A 42 9.89 -4.79 14.89
C ASP A 42 9.17 -3.99 13.78
N LEU A 43 9.61 -4.16 12.53
CA LEU A 43 8.99 -3.55 11.35
C LEU A 43 7.52 -3.97 11.22
N ASN A 44 7.21 -5.26 11.37
CA ASN A 44 5.84 -5.75 11.26
C ASN A 44 4.93 -5.14 12.34
N ALA A 45 5.36 -5.12 13.59
CA ALA A 45 4.60 -4.47 14.67
C ALA A 45 4.43 -2.95 14.44
N GLY A 46 5.45 -2.29 13.89
CA GLY A 46 5.39 -0.90 13.47
C GLY A 46 4.35 -0.67 12.36
N LEU A 47 4.33 -1.52 11.34
CA LEU A 47 3.34 -1.45 10.25
C LEU A 47 1.91 -1.64 10.79
N ARG A 48 1.69 -2.58 11.70
CA ARG A 48 0.37 -2.75 12.33
C ARG A 48 -0.08 -1.49 13.06
N THR A 49 0.84 -0.85 13.79
CA THR A 49 0.57 0.44 14.44
C THR A 49 0.23 1.52 13.41
N ALA A 50 0.98 1.62 12.31
CA ALA A 50 0.76 2.62 11.27
C ALA A 50 -0.59 2.45 10.53
N PHE A 51 -1.04 1.21 10.36
CA PHE A 51 -2.34 0.87 9.77
C PHE A 51 -3.49 0.86 10.80
N ASN A 52 -3.25 1.24 12.06
CA ASN A 52 -4.23 1.22 13.14
C ASN A 52 -4.87 -0.18 13.34
N LEU A 53 -4.05 -1.23 13.21
CA LEU A 53 -4.41 -2.61 13.48
C LEU A 53 -4.09 -2.97 14.94
N THR A 54 -4.69 -4.05 15.45
CA THR A 54 -4.38 -4.58 16.78
C THR A 54 -2.88 -4.85 16.93
N PRO A 55 -2.26 -4.57 18.09
CA PRO A 55 -0.84 -4.77 18.27
C PRO A 55 -0.40 -6.23 18.11
N SER A 56 0.88 -6.43 17.79
CA SER A 56 1.52 -7.75 17.73
C SER A 56 2.85 -7.75 18.48
N SER A 57 3.45 -8.93 18.66
CA SER A 57 4.76 -9.07 19.29
C SER A 57 5.88 -8.50 18.42
N ARG A 58 6.83 -7.80 19.06
CA ARG A 58 8.09 -7.31 18.46
C ARG A 58 9.23 -8.34 18.56
N GLN A 59 8.96 -9.52 19.11
CA GLN A 59 10.00 -10.54 19.34
C GLN A 59 10.17 -11.44 18.12
N ARG A 60 11.42 -11.69 17.69
CA ARG A 60 11.70 -12.69 16.64
C ARG A 60 11.15 -14.07 16.99
N GLY A 61 10.76 -14.83 15.97
CA GLY A 61 10.19 -16.18 16.13
C GLY A 61 8.72 -16.19 16.52
N THR A 62 8.07 -15.03 16.57
CA THR A 62 6.62 -14.89 16.72
C THR A 62 5.97 -14.51 15.39
N GLU A 63 4.64 -14.63 15.31
CA GLU A 63 3.84 -14.13 14.18
C GLU A 63 3.66 -12.60 14.25
N SER A 64 4.76 -11.86 14.32
CA SER A 64 4.79 -10.39 14.40
C SER A 64 3.96 -9.66 13.34
N TRP A 65 3.65 -10.30 12.21
CA TRP A 65 2.80 -9.76 11.14
C TRP A 65 1.29 -9.84 11.43
N ALA A 66 0.85 -10.62 12.42
CA ALA A 66 -0.54 -10.86 12.77
C ALA A 66 -0.86 -10.43 14.21
N GLY A 67 -2.13 -10.08 14.44
CA GLY A 67 -2.68 -9.76 15.76
C GLY A 67 -4.03 -10.46 15.93
N GLU A 68 -4.91 -9.92 16.78
CA GLU A 68 -6.21 -10.53 17.12
C GLU A 68 -7.34 -10.16 16.14
N ASP A 69 -7.06 -9.38 15.10
CA ASP A 69 -8.04 -8.80 14.17
C ASP A 69 -8.12 -9.48 12.79
N ASP A 70 -7.56 -10.69 12.66
CA ASP A 70 -7.47 -11.47 11.42
C ASP A 70 -6.71 -10.78 10.25
N TYR A 71 -6.18 -9.56 10.45
CA TYR A 71 -5.38 -8.87 9.44
C TYR A 71 -3.90 -9.24 9.55
N LYS A 72 -3.22 -9.23 8.40
CA LYS A 72 -1.78 -9.48 8.29
C LYS A 72 -1.11 -8.32 7.56
N VAL A 73 0.09 -7.95 8.00
CA VAL A 73 0.92 -6.95 7.32
C VAL A 73 2.07 -7.61 6.55
N LEU A 74 2.51 -6.95 5.48
CA LEU A 74 3.64 -7.40 4.67
C LEU A 74 4.42 -6.19 4.17
N ALA A 75 5.74 -6.24 4.31
CA ALA A 75 6.65 -5.29 3.67
C ALA A 75 6.97 -5.76 2.25
N VAL A 76 6.70 -4.92 1.24
CA VAL A 76 6.99 -5.20 -0.16
C VAL A 76 8.31 -4.54 -0.54
N SER A 77 9.23 -5.31 -1.13
CA SER A 77 10.51 -4.78 -1.63
C SER A 77 10.31 -4.06 -2.97
N GLY A 78 9.68 -2.89 -2.94
CA GLY A 78 9.38 -2.08 -4.11
C GLY A 78 8.72 -0.75 -3.76
N SER A 79 8.38 0.04 -4.78
CA SER A 79 7.63 1.29 -4.59
C SER A 79 6.17 1.01 -4.25
N GLY A 80 5.40 2.07 -3.91
CA GLY A 80 3.96 1.94 -3.70
C GLY A 80 3.20 1.37 -4.91
N THR A 81 3.71 1.56 -6.14
CA THR A 81 3.10 0.96 -7.34
C THR A 81 3.34 -0.55 -7.40
N ALA A 82 4.50 -1.04 -6.95
CA ALA A 82 4.76 -2.48 -6.88
C ALA A 82 3.83 -3.18 -5.86
N ALA A 83 3.56 -2.54 -4.72
CA ALA A 83 2.59 -3.06 -3.75
C ALA A 83 1.16 -3.10 -4.33
N MET A 84 0.75 -2.07 -5.08
CA MET A 84 -0.54 -2.01 -5.77
C MET A 84 -0.68 -3.15 -6.78
N GLU A 85 0.32 -3.34 -7.65
CA GLU A 85 0.33 -4.42 -8.64
C GLU A 85 0.32 -5.80 -7.96
N MET A 86 1.13 -5.99 -6.92
CA MET A 86 1.16 -7.24 -6.14
C MET A 86 -0.23 -7.61 -5.62
N VAL A 87 -0.97 -6.65 -5.04
CA VAL A 87 -2.33 -6.91 -4.54
C VAL A 87 -3.28 -7.28 -5.68
N ILE A 88 -3.28 -6.50 -6.77
CA ILE A 88 -4.19 -6.72 -7.90
C ILE A 88 -3.91 -8.07 -8.57
N ALA A 89 -2.64 -8.38 -8.84
CA ALA A 89 -2.22 -9.59 -9.53
C ALA A 89 -2.51 -10.88 -8.74
N ASN A 90 -2.56 -10.81 -7.40
CA ASN A 90 -2.83 -11.96 -6.55
C ASN A 90 -4.30 -12.08 -6.13
N ARG A 91 -5.07 -10.97 -6.12
CA ARG A 91 -6.46 -10.98 -5.65
C ARG A 91 -7.48 -11.31 -6.73
N PHE A 92 -7.21 -10.93 -7.99
CA PHE A 92 -8.20 -11.00 -9.06
C PHE A 92 -7.81 -11.96 -10.18
N ARG A 93 -8.85 -12.51 -10.83
CA ARG A 93 -8.78 -13.37 -12.01
C ARG A 93 -9.27 -12.61 -13.25
N PRO A 94 -8.95 -13.07 -14.48
CA PRO A 94 -9.36 -12.39 -15.72
C PRO A 94 -10.86 -12.12 -15.88
N ASN A 95 -11.72 -12.93 -15.25
CA ASN A 95 -13.17 -12.80 -15.32
C ASN A 95 -13.78 -12.05 -14.12
N ASP A 96 -12.99 -11.75 -13.09
CA ASP A 96 -13.48 -10.97 -11.96
C ASP A 96 -13.75 -9.55 -12.43
N ARG A 97 -14.85 -8.97 -11.96
CA ARG A 97 -15.26 -7.62 -12.32
C ARG A 97 -15.03 -6.68 -11.16
N VAL A 98 -14.23 -5.64 -11.35
CA VAL A 98 -13.91 -4.65 -10.31
C VAL A 98 -14.44 -3.28 -10.70
N LEU A 99 -14.88 -2.53 -9.69
CA LEU A 99 -15.27 -1.12 -9.83
C LEU A 99 -14.08 -0.24 -9.43
N VAL A 100 -13.69 0.68 -10.31
CA VAL A 100 -12.56 1.60 -10.09
C VAL A 100 -13.00 3.02 -10.41
N PRO A 101 -13.47 3.80 -9.41
CA PRO A 101 -13.68 5.23 -9.58
C PRO A 101 -12.36 5.99 -9.48
N THR A 102 -12.20 7.01 -10.32
CA THR A 102 -10.96 7.79 -10.37
C THR A 102 -11.25 9.27 -10.46
N ASN A 103 -10.49 10.08 -9.74
CA ASN A 103 -10.55 11.54 -9.73
C ASN A 103 -9.13 12.16 -9.75
N GLY A 104 -8.15 11.42 -10.27
CA GLY A 104 -6.75 11.84 -10.29
C GLY A 104 -5.81 10.73 -10.75
N LYS A 105 -4.52 11.08 -10.88
CA LYS A 105 -3.52 10.23 -11.55
C LYS A 105 -3.32 8.84 -10.92
N PHE A 106 -3.39 8.75 -9.60
CA PHE A 106 -3.17 7.47 -8.91
C PHE A 106 -4.35 6.51 -9.08
N GLY A 107 -5.58 7.01 -9.09
CA GLY A 107 -6.76 6.20 -9.42
C GLY A 107 -6.71 5.69 -10.86
N GLU A 108 -6.31 6.53 -11.82
CA GLU A 108 -6.11 6.10 -13.21
C GLU A 108 -5.08 4.96 -13.30
N ARG A 109 -3.99 5.05 -12.52
CA ARG A 109 -2.98 3.98 -12.47
C ARG A 109 -3.58 2.67 -11.93
N VAL A 110 -4.43 2.71 -10.91
CA VAL A 110 -5.15 1.52 -10.42
C VAL A 110 -5.97 0.92 -11.56
N ALA A 111 -6.76 1.73 -12.27
CA ALA A 111 -7.58 1.26 -13.38
C ALA A 111 -6.73 0.63 -14.51
N ASP A 112 -5.59 1.23 -14.84
CA ASP A 112 -4.69 0.72 -15.88
C ASP A 112 -4.02 -0.59 -15.51
N ILE A 113 -3.59 -0.75 -14.24
CA ILE A 113 -3.05 -2.02 -13.75
C ILE A 113 -4.15 -3.09 -13.75
N CYS A 114 -5.35 -2.79 -13.24
CA CYS A 114 -6.46 -3.75 -13.22
C CYS A 114 -6.80 -4.30 -14.61
N LYS A 115 -6.75 -3.48 -15.68
CA LYS A 115 -7.02 -3.92 -17.06
C LYS A 115 -6.09 -5.05 -17.53
N GLN A 116 -4.93 -5.24 -16.90
CA GLN A 116 -4.02 -6.34 -17.22
C GLN A 116 -4.41 -7.67 -16.56
N TYR A 117 -5.22 -7.64 -15.50
CA TYR A 117 -5.49 -8.81 -14.65
C TYR A 117 -6.97 -9.19 -14.56
N CYS A 118 -7.90 -8.27 -14.77
CA CYS A 118 -9.34 -8.47 -14.56
C CYS A 118 -10.23 -7.52 -15.38
N GLN A 119 -11.55 -7.71 -15.32
CA GLN A 119 -12.53 -6.84 -15.98
C GLN A 119 -12.74 -5.56 -15.15
N VAL A 120 -12.63 -4.39 -15.79
CA VAL A 120 -12.70 -3.10 -15.09
C VAL A 120 -13.95 -2.32 -15.51
N LYS A 121 -14.79 -1.95 -14.53
CA LYS A 121 -15.74 -0.85 -14.68
C LYS A 121 -15.06 0.41 -14.14
N HIS A 122 -14.55 1.23 -15.05
CA HIS A 122 -13.91 2.50 -14.72
C HIS A 122 -14.94 3.63 -14.75
N ILE A 123 -15.07 4.37 -13.63
CA ILE A 123 -15.85 5.61 -13.56
C ILE A 123 -14.86 6.77 -13.42
N ALA A 124 -14.69 7.54 -14.50
CA ALA A 124 -13.77 8.67 -14.51
C ALA A 124 -14.52 9.96 -14.12
N TYR A 125 -14.24 10.47 -12.93
CA TYR A 125 -14.67 11.77 -12.46
C TYR A 125 -13.66 12.85 -12.86
N ASP A 126 -14.09 14.10 -12.82
CA ASP A 126 -13.20 15.24 -12.99
C ASP A 126 -12.10 15.24 -11.94
N TRP A 127 -10.89 15.59 -12.36
CA TRP A 127 -9.76 15.68 -11.45
C TRP A 127 -10.00 16.72 -10.35
N GLY A 128 -9.65 16.35 -9.11
CA GLY A 128 -9.84 17.21 -7.95
C GLY A 128 -11.29 17.31 -7.45
N ARG A 129 -12.23 16.56 -8.03
CA ARG A 129 -13.59 16.40 -7.50
C ARG A 129 -13.70 15.13 -6.66
N SER A 130 -14.55 15.17 -5.65
CA SER A 130 -14.90 13.98 -4.87
C SER A 130 -15.76 13.03 -5.70
N PHE A 131 -15.78 11.74 -5.34
CA PHE A 131 -16.68 10.77 -5.95
C PHE A 131 -18.14 11.08 -5.61
N ASP A 132 -19.05 10.72 -6.53
CA ASP A 132 -20.48 10.68 -6.23
C ASP A 132 -20.80 9.39 -5.48
N ILE A 133 -21.01 9.50 -4.17
CA ILE A 133 -21.28 8.34 -3.30
C ILE A 133 -22.59 7.65 -3.69
N MET A 134 -23.60 8.39 -4.15
CA MET A 134 -24.89 7.82 -4.53
C MET A 134 -24.75 6.97 -5.80
N GLU A 135 -23.96 7.44 -6.77
CA GLU A 135 -23.64 6.64 -7.96
C GLU A 135 -22.88 5.36 -7.58
N LEU A 136 -21.88 5.46 -6.70
CA LEU A 136 -21.13 4.29 -6.24
C LEU A 136 -22.03 3.28 -5.52
N GLU A 137 -22.95 3.74 -4.67
CA GLU A 137 -23.92 2.89 -3.98
C GLU A 137 -24.85 2.19 -4.98
N GLU A 138 -25.37 2.91 -5.99
CA GLU A 138 -26.20 2.32 -7.04
C GLU A 138 -25.44 1.24 -7.84
N GLN A 139 -24.18 1.48 -8.18
CA GLN A 139 -23.35 0.52 -8.90
C GLN A 139 -23.08 -0.73 -8.05
N LEU A 140 -22.68 -0.55 -6.80
CA LEU A 140 -22.37 -1.66 -5.88
C LEU A 140 -23.62 -2.47 -5.52
N GLY A 141 -24.78 -1.82 -5.37
CA GLY A 141 -26.07 -2.46 -5.07
C GLY A 141 -26.52 -3.48 -6.12
N ARG A 142 -25.94 -3.45 -7.32
CA ARG A 142 -26.18 -4.47 -8.37
C ARG A 142 -25.58 -5.83 -8.04
N GLY A 143 -24.63 -5.92 -7.11
CA GLY A 143 -24.00 -7.18 -6.69
C GLY A 143 -23.15 -7.87 -7.76
N THR A 144 -22.68 -7.11 -8.76
CA THR A 144 -21.90 -7.67 -9.89
C THR A 144 -20.39 -7.46 -9.81
N PHE A 145 -19.92 -6.82 -8.73
CA PHE A 145 -18.51 -6.48 -8.53
C PHE A 145 -17.90 -7.32 -7.43
N GLU A 146 -16.70 -7.84 -7.69
CA GLU A 146 -15.89 -8.59 -6.73
C GLU A 146 -15.19 -7.64 -5.73
N ALA A 147 -14.86 -6.43 -6.17
CA ALA A 147 -14.22 -5.42 -5.33
C ALA A 147 -14.43 -3.99 -5.85
N LEU A 148 -14.27 -3.05 -4.92
CA LEU A 148 -14.07 -1.63 -5.16
C LEU A 148 -12.60 -1.29 -4.89
N LEU A 149 -11.91 -0.62 -5.82
CA LEU A 149 -10.56 -0.13 -5.61
C LEU A 149 -10.53 1.39 -5.75
N ILE A 150 -10.03 2.09 -4.72
CA ILE A 150 -9.96 3.55 -4.67
C ILE A 150 -8.57 4.02 -4.25
N CYS A 151 -8.21 5.23 -4.69
CA CYS A 151 -7.17 6.01 -4.05
C CYS A 151 -7.84 6.86 -2.97
N HIS A 152 -7.45 6.68 -1.72
CA HIS A 152 -7.85 7.54 -0.60
C HIS A 152 -7.34 8.97 -0.81
#